data_AF-A0A260LZM5-F1
#
_entry.id   AF-A0A260LZM5-F1
#
_cell.length_a   1.000
_cell.length_b   1.000
_cell.length_c   1.000
_cell.angle_alpha   90.00
_cell.angle_beta   90.00
_cell.angle_gamma   90.00
#
_symmetry.space_group_name_H-M   'P 1'
#
loop_
_entity.id
_entity.type
_entity.pdbx_description
1 polymer ?
#
loop_
_entity_poly.entity_id
_entity_poly.type
_entity_poly.pdbx_seq_one_letter_code
_entity_poly.pdbx_strand_id
1 'polypeptide(L)'
;MLAPERRTRTDLVVAAVIAVVVVVAASIAWFTGDARGTTSIPAEEPLAQAEPALTVPTALTELWRAPSAATDSTRTPLPVVTGSTVVTADGGSVLGRDPRSGEQSWSYSRDLPLCSVVSSWNTAVAVYRDDRGCSQVTELDGPTGERKAQRTSDADDAVRLSSDGTYVTSRGDTRMELWRSDMVRTLEYGRVDAPVNPGSQPRTGCTLLSSASTNSRTAVLEQCPGETAARLSLMNPAPKDAGKPEEYGSTVVPELVPRSDAPTAGQIIAITGSVVALYIPAENGAPDRVGLYDDAAVKLSEFTLPAGSSPTPNLPATKAGSALTWFTGTGVQAFDSNNLSPLWTVPGALGSGAVMAGRLLLPVPDGISVVDLSTGVRVADIPVDRGDYAGPIQMSVIGDVVVEQRGSDVVALG
;
A
#
# COMPACT_ATOMS: atom_id res chain seq x y z
N MET A 1 -26.06 41.48 42.12
CA MET A 1 -25.05 41.57 41.05
C MET A 1 -24.35 42.91 41.22
N LEU A 2 -23.07 42.91 41.59
CA LEU A 2 -22.28 44.13 41.73
C LEU A 2 -22.22 44.85 40.38
N ALA A 3 -22.51 46.16 40.37
CA ALA A 3 -22.40 46.98 39.18
C ALA A 3 -20.94 46.97 38.73
N PRO A 4 -20.63 46.68 37.45
CA PRO A 4 -19.25 46.59 36.98
C PRO A 4 -18.53 47.92 37.20
N GLU A 5 -17.39 47.82 37.89
CA GLU A 5 -16.50 48.91 38.26
C GLU A 5 -15.98 49.56 36.96
N ARG A 6 -16.59 50.70 36.59
CA ARG A 6 -16.35 51.51 35.36
C ARG A 6 -16.65 50.82 34.02
N ARG A 7 -17.93 50.75 33.65
CA ARG A 7 -18.38 50.55 32.25
C ARG A 7 -18.18 51.84 31.43
N THR A 8 -17.05 52.02 30.74
CA THR A 8 -16.85 53.15 29.82
C THR A 8 -17.41 52.84 28.42
N ARG A 9 -17.70 53.88 27.61
CA ARG A 9 -18.12 53.68 26.19
C ARG A 9 -17.04 52.94 25.39
N THR A 10 -15.77 53.18 25.71
CA THR A 10 -14.63 52.51 25.11
C THR A 10 -14.66 51.01 25.39
N ASP A 11 -14.94 50.59 26.63
CA ASP A 11 -15.03 49.17 26.99
C ASP A 11 -16.14 48.45 26.22
N LEU A 12 -17.27 49.13 25.97
CA LEU A 12 -18.36 48.58 25.16
C LEU A 12 -17.99 48.43 23.68
N VAL A 13 -17.28 49.41 23.11
CA VAL A 13 -16.79 49.33 21.73
C VAL A 13 -15.75 48.21 21.61
N VAL A 14 -14.80 48.12 22.54
CA VAL A 14 -13.78 47.07 22.55
C VAL A 14 -14.42 45.69 22.71
N ALA A 15 -15.36 45.53 23.65
CA ALA A 15 -16.08 44.27 23.82
C ALA A 15 -16.89 43.88 22.57
N ALA A 16 -17.54 44.85 21.91
CA ALA A 16 -18.26 44.60 20.66
C ALA A 16 -17.31 44.19 19.52
N VAL A 17 -16.15 44.85 19.40
CA VAL A 17 -15.12 44.50 18.42
C VAL A 17 -14.58 43.08 18.68
N ILE A 18 -14.26 42.74 19.93
CA ILE A 18 -13.82 41.39 20.29
C ILE A 18 -14.89 40.36 19.95
N ALA A 19 -16.16 40.62 20.29
CA ALA A 19 -17.26 39.72 19.96
C ALA A 19 -17.38 39.50 18.45
N VAL A 20 -17.27 40.57 17.64
CA VAL A 20 -17.26 40.46 16.17
C VAL A 20 -16.07 39.64 15.68
N VAL A 21 -14.86 39.88 16.22
CA VAL A 21 -13.66 39.12 15.84
C VAL A 21 -13.82 37.64 16.17
N VAL A 22 -14.36 37.30 17.35
CA VAL A 22 -14.62 35.90 17.73
C VAL A 22 -15.64 35.26 16.79
N VAL A 23 -16.73 35.95 16.46
CA VAL A 23 -17.74 35.45 15.52
C VAL A 23 -17.14 35.23 14.14
N VAL A 24 -16.33 36.16 13.64
CA VAL A 24 -15.64 36.05 12.34
C VAL A 24 -14.65 34.88 12.36
N ALA A 25 -13.80 34.77 13.38
CA ALA A 25 -12.85 33.68 13.51
C ALA A 25 -13.53 32.31 13.61
N ALA A 26 -14.60 32.19 14.40
CA ALA A 26 -15.39 30.98 14.51
C ALA A 26 -16.08 30.63 13.17
N SER A 27 -16.58 31.63 12.45
CA SER A 27 -17.18 31.42 11.13
C SER A 27 -16.16 30.93 10.12
N ILE A 28 -14.98 31.56 10.05
CA ILE A 28 -13.89 31.12 9.18
C ILE A 28 -13.51 29.68 9.52
N ALA A 29 -13.23 29.37 10.80
CA ALA A 29 -12.89 28.02 11.23
C ALA A 29 -13.97 26.98 10.91
N TRP A 30 -15.25 27.36 10.96
CA TRP A 30 -16.36 26.50 10.57
C TRP A 30 -16.43 26.28 9.05
N PHE A 31 -16.23 27.32 8.25
CA PHE A 31 -16.30 27.24 6.78
C PHE A 31 -15.08 26.57 6.16
N THR A 32 -13.90 26.69 6.77
CA THR A 32 -12.65 26.10 6.29
C THR A 32 -12.28 24.81 7.02
N GLY A 33 -13.10 24.35 7.96
CA GLY A 33 -12.78 23.18 8.77
C GLY A 33 -13.05 21.87 8.04
N ASP A 34 -12.10 20.93 8.08
CA ASP A 34 -12.18 19.59 7.47
C ASP A 34 -13.45 18.82 7.83
N ALA A 35 -14.01 19.06 9.02
CA ALA A 35 -15.26 18.44 9.46
C ALA A 35 -16.45 18.75 8.55
N ARG A 36 -16.46 19.93 7.91
CA ARG A 36 -17.53 20.34 6.98
C ARG A 36 -17.42 19.64 5.63
N GLY A 37 -16.19 19.36 5.19
CA GLY A 37 -15.88 18.65 3.96
C GLY A 37 -15.97 17.12 4.07
N THR A 38 -16.29 16.61 5.27
CA THR A 38 -16.25 15.18 5.57
C THR A 38 -17.65 14.63 5.88
N THR A 39 -18.04 13.58 5.18
CA THR A 39 -19.23 12.76 5.49
C THR A 39 -18.76 11.40 5.99
N SER A 40 -19.17 11.04 7.21
CA SER A 40 -18.84 9.76 7.84
C SER A 40 -20.14 9.09 8.26
N ILE A 41 -20.47 7.97 7.63
CA ILE A 41 -21.66 7.16 7.93
C ILE A 41 -21.15 5.78 8.35
N PRO A 42 -20.95 5.54 9.65
CA PRO A 42 -20.63 4.21 10.17
C PRO A 42 -21.81 3.25 9.97
N ALA A 43 -21.53 1.95 9.98
CA ALA A 43 -22.56 0.92 9.98
C ALA A 43 -23.37 0.97 11.27
N GLU A 44 -24.68 0.76 11.19
CA GLU A 44 -25.56 0.69 12.37
C GLU A 44 -25.22 -0.51 13.26
N GLU A 45 -24.89 -1.64 12.62
CA GLU A 45 -24.38 -2.84 13.26
C GLU A 45 -23.06 -3.26 12.59
N PRO A 46 -22.04 -3.72 13.36
CA PRO A 46 -20.80 -4.19 12.79
C PRO A 46 -21.03 -5.40 11.86
N LEU A 47 -20.41 -5.39 10.68
CA LEU A 47 -20.41 -6.58 9.83
C LEU A 47 -19.69 -7.74 10.52
N ALA A 48 -20.28 -8.92 10.40
CA ALA A 48 -19.69 -10.14 10.92
C ALA A 48 -18.34 -10.42 10.23
N GLN A 49 -17.40 -10.97 10.99
CA GLN A 49 -16.16 -11.47 10.42
C GLN A 49 -16.46 -12.63 9.48
N ALA A 50 -15.83 -12.64 8.31
CA ALA A 50 -15.98 -13.72 7.35
C ALA A 50 -15.27 -14.99 7.85
N GLU A 51 -16.01 -16.09 7.89
CA GLU A 51 -15.46 -17.40 8.23
C GLU A 51 -14.56 -17.89 7.09
N PRO A 52 -13.30 -18.31 7.36
CA PRO A 52 -12.40 -18.81 6.33
C PRO A 52 -12.99 -19.98 5.54
N ALA A 53 -12.86 -19.96 4.21
CA ALA A 53 -13.31 -21.07 3.38
C ALA A 53 -12.57 -22.37 3.72
N LEU A 54 -13.34 -23.45 3.87
CA LEU A 54 -12.83 -24.81 4.12
C LEU A 54 -12.49 -25.57 2.84
N THR A 55 -13.04 -25.14 1.71
CA THR A 55 -12.84 -25.75 0.40
C THR A 55 -12.75 -24.68 -0.68
N VAL A 56 -12.03 -24.98 -1.76
CA VAL A 56 -12.05 -24.14 -2.97
C VAL A 56 -13.35 -24.43 -3.76
N PRO A 57 -14.12 -23.41 -4.18
CA PRO A 57 -15.30 -23.59 -5.03
C PRO A 57 -14.96 -24.27 -6.36
N THR A 58 -15.92 -25.01 -6.92
CA THR A 58 -15.78 -25.63 -8.26
C THR A 58 -16.28 -24.73 -9.39
N ALA A 59 -17.01 -23.66 -9.04
CA ALA A 59 -17.51 -22.64 -9.95
C ALA A 59 -17.50 -21.29 -9.22
N LEU A 60 -17.33 -20.21 -9.98
CA LEU A 60 -17.38 -18.85 -9.48
C LEU A 60 -18.17 -18.00 -10.47
N THR A 61 -19.05 -17.16 -9.93
CA THR A 61 -19.81 -16.18 -10.72
C THR A 61 -19.61 -14.78 -10.17
N GLU A 62 -19.73 -13.76 -11.03
CA GLU A 62 -19.71 -12.37 -10.58
C GLU A 62 -20.92 -12.12 -9.68
N LEU A 63 -20.66 -11.82 -8.40
CA LEU A 63 -21.67 -11.44 -7.42
C LEU A 63 -22.02 -9.96 -7.59
N TRP A 64 -20.98 -9.13 -7.66
CA TRP A 64 -21.09 -7.69 -7.84
C TRP A 64 -19.78 -7.09 -8.35
N ARG A 65 -19.90 -5.86 -8.86
CA ARG A 65 -18.80 -5.02 -9.34
C ARG A 65 -18.99 -3.59 -8.87
N ALA A 66 -17.90 -2.94 -8.51
CA ALA A 66 -17.90 -1.54 -8.11
C ALA A 66 -16.62 -0.80 -8.54
N PRO A 67 -16.72 0.52 -8.83
CA PRO A 67 -15.54 1.36 -9.06
C PRO A 67 -14.64 1.44 -7.82
N SER A 68 -13.33 1.43 -8.05
CA SER A 68 -12.30 1.51 -7.04
C SER A 68 -10.97 2.02 -7.62
N ALA A 69 -10.99 3.17 -8.31
CA ALA A 69 -9.81 3.69 -9.00
C ALA A 69 -8.64 4.03 -8.05
N ALA A 70 -8.91 4.33 -6.78
CA ALA A 70 -7.86 4.65 -5.81
C ALA A 70 -7.14 3.41 -5.25
N THR A 71 -7.66 2.20 -5.51
CA THR A 71 -7.00 0.92 -5.19
C THR A 71 -6.41 0.24 -6.43
N ASP A 72 -6.22 0.99 -7.52
CA ASP A 72 -5.57 0.45 -8.71
C ASP A 72 -4.17 -0.12 -8.36
N SER A 73 -3.72 -1.12 -9.12
CA SER A 73 -2.50 -1.86 -8.83
C SER A 73 -1.21 -1.04 -8.87
N THR A 74 -1.25 0.20 -9.38
CA THR A 74 -0.11 1.12 -9.39
C THR A 74 0.06 1.86 -8.05
N ARG A 75 -0.99 1.85 -7.21
CA ARG A 75 -1.05 2.57 -5.93
C ARG A 75 -1.10 1.63 -4.73
N THR A 76 -1.81 0.51 -4.87
CA THR A 76 -1.98 -0.51 -3.82
C THR A 76 -1.81 -1.89 -4.44
N PRO A 77 -0.99 -2.78 -3.86
CA PRO A 77 -0.62 -4.04 -4.51
C PRO A 77 -1.76 -5.07 -4.58
N LEU A 78 -2.79 -4.97 -3.73
CA LEU A 78 -3.85 -5.97 -3.58
C LEU A 78 -5.22 -5.29 -3.38
N PRO A 79 -6.34 -5.94 -3.79
CA PRO A 79 -7.68 -5.49 -3.42
C PRO A 79 -7.80 -5.36 -1.90
N VAL A 80 -8.38 -4.26 -1.43
CA VAL A 80 -8.45 -3.93 -0.01
C VAL A 80 -9.58 -4.72 0.64
N VAL A 81 -9.23 -5.69 1.48
CA VAL A 81 -10.18 -6.43 2.31
C VAL A 81 -9.82 -6.26 3.78
N THR A 82 -10.83 -5.98 4.61
CA THR A 82 -10.74 -6.10 6.07
C THR A 82 -11.52 -7.36 6.44
N GLY A 83 -11.20 -8.10 7.49
CA GLY A 83 -11.75 -9.44 7.76
C GLY A 83 -13.29 -9.60 7.76
N SER A 84 -14.05 -8.52 7.63
CA SER A 84 -15.52 -8.49 7.45
C SER A 84 -16.00 -7.77 6.18
N THR A 85 -15.18 -6.96 5.49
CA THR A 85 -15.62 -6.14 4.35
C THR A 85 -14.65 -6.12 3.19
N VAL A 86 -15.21 -5.96 1.98
CA VAL A 86 -14.45 -5.51 0.81
C VAL A 86 -14.51 -4.00 0.76
N VAL A 87 -13.36 -3.36 0.65
CA VAL A 87 -13.25 -1.90 0.65
C VAL A 87 -13.02 -1.41 -0.78
N THR A 88 -13.92 -0.55 -1.24
CA THR A 88 -13.80 0.12 -2.55
C THR A 88 -13.54 1.60 -2.35
N ALA A 89 -12.70 2.18 -3.20
CA ALA A 89 -12.27 3.55 -3.03
C ALA A 89 -12.17 4.30 -4.37
N ASP A 90 -13.00 5.33 -4.53
CA ASP A 90 -13.13 6.08 -5.77
C ASP A 90 -13.37 7.57 -5.50
N GLY A 91 -12.77 8.44 -6.30
CA GLY A 91 -12.82 9.89 -6.09
C GLY A 91 -12.26 10.32 -4.74
N GLY A 92 -13.14 10.76 -3.84
CA GLY A 92 -12.83 11.14 -2.44
C GLY A 92 -13.52 10.24 -1.42
N SER A 93 -14.01 9.06 -1.83
CA SER A 93 -14.85 8.19 -1.04
C SER A 93 -14.19 6.83 -0.81
N VAL A 94 -14.36 6.31 0.41
CA VAL A 94 -13.96 4.97 0.84
C VAL A 94 -15.19 4.28 1.44
N LEU A 95 -15.57 3.14 0.86
CA LEU A 95 -16.80 2.43 1.19
C LEU A 95 -16.46 1.01 1.65
N GLY A 96 -17.08 0.58 2.74
CA GLY A 96 -17.08 -0.83 3.14
C GLY A 96 -18.33 -1.51 2.61
N ARG A 97 -18.12 -2.61 1.91
CA ARG A 97 -19.17 -3.40 1.28
C ARG A 97 -19.24 -4.78 1.90
N ASP A 98 -20.46 -5.29 2.03
CA ASP A 98 -20.67 -6.72 2.30
C ASP A 98 -20.01 -7.54 1.19
N PRO A 99 -19.17 -8.55 1.52
CA PRO A 99 -18.44 -9.29 0.51
C PRO A 99 -19.32 -10.03 -0.49
N ARG A 100 -20.53 -10.46 -0.12
CA ARG A 100 -21.41 -11.23 -0.99
C ARG A 100 -22.42 -10.38 -1.75
N SER A 101 -23.11 -9.47 -1.07
CA SER A 101 -24.16 -8.65 -1.70
C SER A 101 -23.61 -7.42 -2.39
N GLY A 102 -22.44 -6.93 -1.98
CA GLY A 102 -21.86 -5.67 -2.44
C GLY A 102 -22.58 -4.43 -1.89
N GLU A 103 -23.59 -4.61 -1.04
CA GLU A 103 -24.29 -3.52 -0.37
C GLU A 103 -23.31 -2.72 0.49
N GLN A 104 -23.44 -1.41 0.43
CA GLN A 104 -22.64 -0.49 1.24
C GLN A 104 -23.14 -0.55 2.69
N SER A 105 -22.26 -0.97 3.60
CA SER A 105 -22.57 -1.00 5.03
C SER A 105 -22.10 0.25 5.76
N TRP A 106 -20.99 0.84 5.31
CA TRP A 106 -20.48 2.10 5.82
C TRP A 106 -19.80 2.91 4.71
N SER A 107 -19.69 4.22 4.93
CA SER A 107 -19.01 5.14 4.01
C SER A 107 -18.25 6.23 4.74
N TYR A 108 -17.09 6.57 4.19
CA TYR A 108 -16.31 7.73 4.58
C TYR A 108 -15.94 8.51 3.33
N SER A 109 -16.36 9.77 3.24
CA SER A 109 -16.11 10.62 2.07
C SER A 109 -15.59 11.97 2.49
N ARG A 110 -14.61 12.48 1.75
CA ARG A 110 -14.06 13.83 1.92
C ARG A 110 -14.13 14.59 0.60
N ASP A 111 -14.18 15.91 0.69
CA ASP A 111 -14.00 16.84 -0.43
C ASP A 111 -12.52 17.02 -0.82
N LEU A 112 -11.73 15.96 -0.68
CA LEU A 112 -10.31 15.90 -1.04
C LEU A 112 -10.05 14.73 -1.99
N PRO A 113 -9.11 14.86 -2.94
CA PRO A 113 -8.69 13.73 -3.77
C PRO A 113 -8.11 12.60 -2.92
N LEU A 114 -8.55 11.38 -3.16
CA LEU A 114 -7.97 10.20 -2.53
C LEU A 114 -6.70 9.77 -3.28
N CYS A 115 -5.58 9.70 -2.56
CA CYS A 115 -4.32 9.22 -3.12
C CYS A 115 -4.33 7.70 -3.26
N SER A 116 -4.59 6.99 -2.17
CA SER A 116 -4.57 5.52 -2.11
C SER A 116 -5.26 5.01 -0.84
N VAL A 117 -5.60 3.73 -0.82
CA VAL A 117 -6.11 3.00 0.35
C VAL A 117 -5.39 1.66 0.46
N VAL A 118 -5.01 1.28 1.68
CA VAL A 118 -4.40 -0.03 1.97
C VAL A 118 -5.08 -0.68 3.18
N SER A 119 -5.12 -2.01 3.21
CA SER A 119 -5.60 -2.76 4.38
C SER A 119 -4.44 -3.02 5.35
N SER A 120 -4.67 -2.79 6.63
CA SER A 120 -3.77 -3.19 7.71
C SER A 120 -4.57 -3.31 9.01
N TRP A 121 -4.17 -4.17 9.95
CA TRP A 121 -4.79 -4.25 11.30
C TRP A 121 -6.33 -4.37 11.34
N ASN A 122 -6.94 -4.99 10.33
CA ASN A 122 -8.40 -5.06 10.16
C ASN A 122 -9.09 -3.70 9.93
N THR A 123 -8.35 -2.73 9.38
CA THR A 123 -8.80 -1.40 9.03
C THR A 123 -8.43 -1.05 7.60
N ALA A 124 -9.14 -0.07 7.03
CA ALA A 124 -8.76 0.59 5.80
C ALA A 124 -8.03 1.89 6.13
N VAL A 125 -6.78 2.01 5.71
CA VAL A 125 -5.96 3.22 5.88
C VAL A 125 -6.08 4.05 4.61
N ALA A 126 -6.87 5.12 4.68
CA ALA A 126 -7.16 6.02 3.57
C ALA A 126 -6.26 7.26 3.61
N VAL A 127 -5.61 7.59 2.49
CA VAL A 127 -4.70 8.74 2.39
C VAL A 127 -5.23 9.74 1.37
N TYR A 128 -5.48 10.97 1.82
CA TYR A 128 -6.01 12.08 1.03
C TYR A 128 -4.93 13.11 0.73
N ARG A 129 -5.10 13.81 -0.40
CA ARG A 129 -4.22 14.91 -0.81
C ARG A 129 -4.72 16.25 -0.28
N ASP A 130 -3.83 17.03 0.32
CA ASP A 130 -4.02 18.46 0.56
C ASP A 130 -2.82 19.28 0.05
N ASP A 131 -2.63 20.49 0.55
CA ASP A 131 -1.53 21.40 0.18
C ASP A 131 -0.12 20.88 0.55
N ARG A 132 -0.04 19.83 1.37
CA ARG A 132 1.21 19.15 1.79
C ARG A 132 1.43 17.82 1.08
N GLY A 133 0.75 17.59 -0.06
CA GLY A 133 0.77 16.33 -0.79
C GLY A 133 -0.21 15.30 -0.22
N CYS A 134 0.07 14.00 -0.39
CA CYS A 134 -0.73 12.88 0.14
C CYS A 134 -0.56 12.73 1.66
N SER A 135 -1.05 13.72 2.40
CA SER A 135 -0.67 14.03 3.77
C SER A 135 -1.66 13.52 4.81
N GLN A 136 -2.94 13.44 4.46
CA GLN A 136 -4.05 13.32 5.40
C GLN A 136 -4.51 11.86 5.49
N VAL A 137 -4.16 11.21 6.59
CA VAL A 137 -4.38 9.78 6.81
C VAL A 137 -5.54 9.58 7.78
N THR A 138 -6.49 8.73 7.40
CA THR A 138 -7.58 8.28 8.28
C THR A 138 -7.67 6.77 8.25
N GLU A 139 -7.57 6.16 9.43
CA GLU A 139 -7.86 4.75 9.61
C GLU A 139 -9.35 4.55 9.84
N LEU A 140 -9.95 3.61 9.11
CA LEU A 140 -11.36 3.26 9.16
C LEU A 140 -11.52 1.81 9.59
N ASP A 141 -12.26 1.58 10.66
CA ASP A 141 -12.59 0.24 11.16
C ASP A 141 -13.24 -0.62 10.08
N GLY A 142 -12.73 -1.83 9.85
CA GLY A 142 -13.24 -2.71 8.79
C GLY A 142 -14.73 -3.07 8.91
N PRO A 143 -15.20 -3.56 10.08
CA PRO A 143 -16.61 -3.87 10.32
C PRO A 143 -17.56 -2.68 10.36
N THR A 144 -17.13 -1.52 10.86
CA THR A 144 -18.06 -0.41 11.18
C THR A 144 -17.82 0.87 10.36
N GLY A 145 -16.64 1.06 9.78
CA GLY A 145 -16.25 2.31 9.14
C GLY A 145 -15.97 3.45 10.12
N GLU A 146 -15.96 3.19 11.43
CA GLU A 146 -15.60 4.19 12.43
C GLU A 146 -14.15 4.64 12.26
N ARG A 147 -13.93 5.96 12.38
CA ARG A 147 -12.58 6.52 12.39
C ARG A 147 -11.82 6.04 13.62
N LYS A 148 -10.64 5.47 13.41
CA LYS A 148 -9.67 5.10 14.46
C LYS A 148 -8.57 6.16 14.54
N ALA A 149 -7.31 5.78 14.35
CA ALA A 149 -6.20 6.72 14.38
C ALA A 149 -6.15 7.59 13.12
N GLN A 150 -5.59 8.78 13.26
CA GLN A 150 -5.43 9.75 12.18
C GLN A 150 -4.05 10.39 12.28
N ARG A 151 -3.53 10.81 11.14
CA ARG A 151 -2.26 11.53 11.04
C ARG A 151 -2.32 12.52 9.90
N THR A 152 -1.58 13.60 10.07
CA THR A 152 -1.23 14.48 8.96
C THR A 152 0.29 14.57 8.86
N SER A 153 0.84 14.53 7.66
CA SER A 153 2.29 14.60 7.43
C SER A 153 2.63 15.32 6.15
N ASP A 154 3.81 15.91 6.06
CA ASP A 154 4.36 16.28 4.76
C ASP A 154 4.57 15.02 3.92
N ALA A 155 4.21 15.05 2.65
CA ALA A 155 4.28 13.91 1.74
C ALA A 155 4.50 14.39 0.29
N ASP A 156 4.82 13.45 -0.59
CA ASP A 156 4.77 13.72 -2.03
C ASP A 156 3.32 13.80 -2.52
N ASP A 157 3.12 14.45 -3.66
CA ASP A 157 1.81 14.53 -4.32
C ASP A 157 1.27 13.16 -4.74
N ALA A 158 2.15 12.18 -4.97
CA ALA A 158 1.75 10.81 -5.24
C ALA A 158 2.51 9.87 -4.31
N VAL A 159 1.79 8.94 -3.70
CA VAL A 159 2.35 7.92 -2.82
C VAL A 159 1.83 6.54 -3.21
N ARG A 160 2.63 5.53 -2.90
CA ARG A 160 2.26 4.13 -2.95
C ARG A 160 2.19 3.59 -1.53
N LEU A 161 1.15 2.82 -1.26
CA LEU A 161 0.92 2.23 0.05
C LEU A 161 1.18 0.74 0.03
N SER A 162 1.87 0.24 1.04
CA SER A 162 2.03 -1.19 1.29
C SER A 162 1.91 -1.46 2.80
N SER A 163 1.48 -2.65 3.16
CA SER A 163 1.45 -3.10 4.55
C SER A 163 2.18 -4.43 4.69
N ASP A 164 2.94 -4.57 5.77
CA ASP A 164 3.55 -5.84 6.19
C ASP A 164 2.81 -6.47 7.40
N GLY A 165 1.70 -5.85 7.82
CA GLY A 165 0.91 -6.22 9.00
C GLY A 165 1.42 -5.61 10.32
N THR A 166 2.64 -5.10 10.36
CA THR A 166 3.23 -4.35 11.48
C THR A 166 3.26 -2.85 11.19
N TYR A 167 3.65 -2.50 9.96
CA TYR A 167 3.75 -1.13 9.49
C TYR A 167 2.98 -0.95 8.18
N VAL A 168 2.38 0.22 8.03
CA VAL A 168 2.00 0.78 6.73
C VAL A 168 3.14 1.66 6.24
N THR A 169 3.66 1.36 5.07
CA THR A 169 4.64 2.19 4.37
C THR A 169 3.90 3.11 3.39
N SER A 170 4.13 4.41 3.50
CA SER A 170 3.75 5.41 2.51
C SER A 170 5.01 5.93 1.82
N ARG A 171 5.15 5.63 0.53
CA ARG A 171 6.33 5.99 -0.27
C ARG A 171 5.95 6.82 -1.48
N GLY A 172 6.40 8.07 -1.51
CA GLY A 172 6.50 8.86 -2.74
C GLY A 172 7.89 8.77 -3.37
N ASP A 173 8.13 9.54 -4.41
CA ASP A 173 9.40 9.50 -5.15
C ASP A 173 10.55 10.21 -4.42
N THR A 174 10.27 11.07 -3.43
CA THR A 174 11.30 11.79 -2.67
C THR A 174 11.22 11.58 -1.17
N ARG A 175 10.08 11.07 -0.66
CA ARG A 175 9.83 10.91 0.77
C ARG A 175 9.12 9.60 1.08
N MET A 176 9.50 8.98 2.19
CA MET A 176 8.86 7.78 2.72
C MET A 176 8.61 7.90 4.22
N GLU A 177 7.45 7.43 4.67
CA GLU A 177 7.15 7.23 6.09
C GLU A 177 6.67 5.81 6.36
N LEU A 178 7.00 5.28 7.53
CA LEU A 178 6.36 4.09 8.09
C LEU A 178 5.50 4.47 9.29
N TRP A 179 4.31 3.90 9.35
CA TRP A 179 3.34 4.11 10.43
C TRP A 179 2.98 2.78 11.09
N ARG A 180 2.90 2.78 12.43
CA ARG A 180 2.29 1.69 13.21
C ARG A 180 0.78 1.91 13.35
N SER A 181 0.09 0.96 14.00
CA SER A 181 -1.38 0.92 14.11
C SER A 181 -2.04 2.12 14.81
N ASP A 182 -1.30 2.95 15.54
CA ASP A 182 -1.81 4.19 16.14
C ASP A 182 -1.45 5.44 15.32
N MET A 183 -1.05 5.25 14.06
CA MET A 183 -0.60 6.29 13.11
C MET A 183 0.62 7.11 13.61
N VAL A 184 1.35 6.59 14.60
CA VAL A 184 2.65 7.13 14.97
C VAL A 184 3.66 6.76 13.88
N ARG A 185 4.38 7.76 13.36
CA ARG A 185 5.49 7.55 12.44
C ARG A 185 6.68 6.97 13.18
N THR A 186 7.13 5.81 12.70
CA THR A 186 8.29 5.12 13.23
C THR A 186 9.54 5.40 12.42
N LEU A 187 9.40 5.77 11.15
CA LEU A 187 10.50 6.13 10.27
C LEU A 187 10.08 7.26 9.32
N GLU A 188 10.97 8.25 9.16
CA GLU A 188 10.93 9.32 8.15
C GLU A 188 12.21 9.22 7.33
N TYR A 189 12.08 9.04 6.02
CA TYR A 189 13.21 8.84 5.12
C TYR A 189 13.11 9.70 3.85
N GLY A 190 14.21 10.34 3.45
CA GLY A 190 14.32 11.13 2.22
C GLY A 190 14.18 12.65 2.44
N ARG A 191 13.28 13.30 1.69
CA ARG A 191 13.04 14.75 1.75
C ARG A 191 12.54 15.17 3.13
N VAL A 192 13.16 16.23 3.70
CA VAL A 192 12.72 16.91 4.92
C VAL A 192 12.83 18.42 4.69
N ASP A 193 11.71 19.11 4.50
CA ASP A 193 11.70 20.52 4.07
C ASP A 193 12.17 21.50 5.15
N ALA A 194 11.87 21.20 6.42
CA ALA A 194 12.27 22.01 7.57
C ALA A 194 12.99 21.14 8.62
N PRO A 195 14.27 20.77 8.39
CA PRO A 195 14.98 19.87 9.28
C PRO A 195 15.20 20.52 10.65
N VAL A 196 14.64 19.92 11.71
CA VAL A 196 14.89 20.35 13.10
C VAL A 196 16.36 20.17 13.46
N ASN A 197 16.93 19.03 13.05
CA ASN A 197 18.33 18.67 13.23
C ASN A 197 18.98 18.47 11.85
N PRO A 198 19.85 19.37 11.38
CA PRO A 198 20.58 19.20 10.13
C PRO A 198 21.37 17.88 10.11
N GLY A 199 21.42 17.22 8.95
CA GLY A 199 22.17 15.97 8.76
C GLY A 199 21.58 14.74 9.46
N SER A 200 20.29 14.78 9.83
CA SER A 200 19.60 13.62 10.46
C SER A 200 19.30 12.49 9.47
N GLN A 201 19.14 12.83 8.19
CA GLN A 201 18.91 11.86 7.12
C GLN A 201 20.26 11.35 6.60
N PRO A 202 20.42 10.03 6.34
CA PRO A 202 21.68 9.49 5.83
C PRO A 202 22.00 10.00 4.42
N ARG A 203 20.96 10.32 3.64
CA ARG A 203 21.06 10.87 2.28
C ARG A 203 19.94 11.87 2.03
N THR A 204 20.18 12.80 1.10
CA THR A 204 19.19 13.79 0.67
C THR A 204 19.19 13.90 -0.86
N GLY A 205 18.05 14.26 -1.45
CA GLY A 205 17.91 14.46 -2.89
C GLY A 205 17.84 13.17 -3.73
N CYS A 206 17.72 12.00 -3.11
CA CYS A 206 17.54 10.74 -3.83
C CYS A 206 16.11 10.57 -4.34
N THR A 207 15.95 9.87 -5.46
CA THR A 207 14.66 9.40 -5.95
C THR A 207 14.40 7.98 -5.43
N LEU A 208 13.31 7.76 -4.69
CA LEU A 208 12.94 6.48 -4.10
C LEU A 208 12.21 5.62 -5.15
N LEU A 209 12.87 4.56 -5.61
CA LEU A 209 12.39 3.71 -6.71
C LEU A 209 11.47 2.60 -6.21
N SER A 210 11.87 1.93 -5.12
CA SER A 210 11.13 0.82 -4.52
C SER A 210 11.34 0.78 -3.02
N SER A 211 10.38 0.23 -2.29
CA SER A 211 10.54 -0.07 -0.87
C SER A 211 9.81 -1.35 -0.51
N ALA A 212 10.26 -1.98 0.56
CA ALA A 212 9.51 -3.01 1.26
C ALA A 212 9.85 -2.95 2.75
N SER A 213 8.93 -3.39 3.59
CA SER A 213 9.11 -3.40 5.03
C SER A 213 8.71 -4.75 5.63
N THR A 214 9.28 -5.04 6.79
CA THR A 214 8.88 -6.08 7.72
C THR A 214 8.89 -5.48 9.12
N ASN A 215 8.50 -6.28 10.11
CA ASN A 215 8.60 -5.89 11.51
C ASN A 215 10.03 -5.56 12.00
N SER A 216 11.07 -5.92 11.25
CA SER A 216 12.46 -5.81 11.69
C SER A 216 13.42 -5.19 10.66
N ARG A 217 13.00 -5.06 9.40
CA ARG A 217 13.80 -4.48 8.32
C ARG A 217 12.93 -3.64 7.40
N THR A 218 13.47 -2.51 6.95
CA THR A 218 12.95 -1.77 5.80
C THR A 218 14.06 -1.71 4.76
N ALA A 219 13.76 -2.05 3.52
CA ALA A 219 14.67 -1.86 2.41
C ALA A 219 14.15 -0.77 1.48
N VAL A 220 15.06 0.06 0.98
CA VAL A 220 14.79 1.11 0.01
C VAL A 220 15.76 0.94 -1.15
N LEU A 221 15.22 0.94 -2.36
CA LEU A 221 15.97 1.08 -3.59
C LEU A 221 15.83 2.52 -4.05
N GLU A 222 16.94 3.22 -4.22
CA GLU A 222 16.95 4.66 -4.50
C GLU A 222 18.03 5.04 -5.51
N GLN A 223 17.78 6.08 -6.29
CA GLN A 223 18.79 6.71 -7.14
C GLN A 223 19.22 8.03 -6.52
N CYS A 224 20.48 8.11 -6.05
CA CYS A 224 21.00 9.31 -5.41
C CYS A 224 21.83 10.18 -6.37
N PRO A 225 21.89 11.50 -6.13
CA PRO A 225 22.72 12.41 -6.92
C PRO A 225 24.20 12.02 -6.87
N GLY A 226 24.86 12.01 -8.04
CA GLY A 226 26.29 11.67 -8.16
C GLY A 226 26.62 10.18 -8.17
N GLU A 227 25.64 9.30 -7.98
CA GLU A 227 25.82 7.84 -8.10
C GLU A 227 25.57 7.37 -9.54
N THR A 228 26.39 6.43 -10.01
CA THR A 228 26.29 5.90 -11.38
C THR A 228 25.21 4.83 -11.54
N ALA A 229 24.70 4.28 -10.44
CA ALA A 229 23.67 3.26 -10.41
C ALA A 229 22.79 3.42 -9.16
N ALA A 230 21.66 2.73 -9.12
CA ALA A 230 20.77 2.73 -7.96
C ALA A 230 21.41 2.00 -6.77
N ARG A 231 20.98 2.37 -5.58
CA ARG A 231 21.46 1.90 -4.30
C ARG A 231 20.37 1.15 -3.56
N LEU A 232 20.76 0.03 -2.95
CA LEU A 232 19.96 -0.71 -2.00
C LEU A 232 20.42 -0.35 -0.58
N SER A 233 19.50 0.10 0.27
CA SER A 233 19.75 0.41 1.67
C SER A 233 18.77 -0.33 2.57
N LEU A 234 19.29 -0.98 3.62
CA LEU A 234 18.49 -1.62 4.66
C LEU A 234 18.61 -0.83 5.95
N MET A 235 17.46 -0.59 6.59
CA MET A 235 17.35 0.25 7.78
C MET A 235 16.40 -0.34 8.81
N ASN A 236 16.55 0.13 10.04
CA ASN A 236 15.63 -0.14 11.13
C ASN A 236 14.26 0.51 10.81
N PRO A 237 13.13 -0.24 10.81
CA PRO A 237 11.79 0.33 10.57
C PRO A 237 11.30 1.23 11.72
N ALA A 238 11.94 1.15 12.89
CA ALA A 238 11.60 1.93 14.08
C ALA A 238 12.87 2.29 14.89
N PRO A 239 13.75 3.16 14.35
CA PRO A 239 14.87 3.72 15.10
C PRO A 239 14.38 4.47 16.34
N LYS A 240 15.30 4.75 17.27
CA LYS A 240 14.95 5.47 18.51
C LYS A 240 14.38 6.87 18.25
N ASP A 241 14.80 7.50 17.17
CA ASP A 241 14.30 8.78 16.69
C ASP A 241 13.85 8.58 15.24
N ALA A 242 12.54 8.68 14.98
CA ALA A 242 11.95 8.44 13.67
C ALA A 242 12.52 9.35 12.56
N GLY A 243 13.04 10.54 12.91
CA GLY A 243 13.67 11.47 11.97
C GLY A 243 15.15 11.18 11.69
N LYS A 244 15.72 10.15 12.34
CA LYS A 244 17.12 9.72 12.21
C LYS A 244 17.18 8.23 11.84
N PRO A 245 17.03 7.90 10.55
CA PRO A 245 17.14 6.53 10.06
C PRO A 245 18.44 5.86 10.54
N GLU A 246 18.33 4.61 11.00
CA GLU A 246 19.47 3.77 11.39
C GLU A 246 19.68 2.71 10.31
N GLU A 247 20.75 2.83 9.52
CA GLU A 247 21.08 1.87 8.48
C GLU A 247 21.83 0.65 9.03
N TYR A 248 21.43 -0.54 8.59
CA TYR A 248 22.19 -1.77 8.78
C TYR A 248 23.28 -1.91 7.72
N GLY A 249 22.96 -1.55 6.48
CA GLY A 249 23.84 -1.69 5.34
C GLY A 249 23.32 -0.95 4.12
N SER A 250 24.23 -0.58 3.23
CA SER A 250 23.90 0.16 2.03
C SER A 250 24.95 -0.05 0.95
N THR A 251 24.51 -0.43 -0.25
CA THR A 251 25.40 -0.66 -1.40
C THR A 251 24.83 -0.06 -2.68
N VAL A 252 25.71 0.45 -3.54
CA VAL A 252 25.35 0.70 -4.93
C VAL A 252 25.24 -0.65 -5.63
N VAL A 253 24.17 -0.87 -6.37
CA VAL A 253 23.94 -2.07 -7.18
C VAL A 253 24.41 -1.75 -8.60
N PRO A 254 25.64 -2.13 -9.00
CA PRO A 254 26.26 -1.65 -10.24
C PRO A 254 25.48 -2.01 -11.51
N GLU A 255 24.62 -3.02 -11.41
CA GLU A 255 23.80 -3.50 -12.52
C GLU A 255 22.51 -2.69 -12.73
N LEU A 256 22.20 -1.72 -11.86
CA LEU A 256 21.01 -0.87 -11.94
C LEU A 256 21.37 0.56 -12.37
N VAL A 257 21.89 0.70 -13.59
CA VAL A 257 22.30 2.00 -14.14
C VAL A 257 21.06 2.76 -14.67
N PRO A 258 20.88 4.05 -14.32
CA PRO A 258 19.87 4.89 -14.95
C PRO A 258 20.07 4.99 -16.45
N ARG A 259 18.98 4.89 -17.21
CA ARG A 259 19.01 5.17 -18.65
C ARG A 259 18.71 6.64 -18.87
N SER A 260 19.30 7.23 -19.90
CA SER A 260 19.11 8.65 -20.20
C SER A 260 17.65 9.02 -20.56
N ASP A 261 16.87 8.03 -20.97
CA ASP A 261 15.49 8.16 -21.46
C ASP A 261 14.46 7.37 -20.63
N ALA A 262 14.87 6.67 -19.56
CA ALA A 262 13.97 5.89 -18.73
C ALA A 262 14.44 5.81 -17.26
N PRO A 263 13.52 5.78 -16.28
CA PRO A 263 13.86 5.56 -14.89
C PRO A 263 14.53 4.19 -14.69
N THR A 264 15.37 4.08 -13.66
CA THR A 264 16.01 2.81 -13.28
C THR A 264 14.95 1.76 -12.97
N ALA A 265 14.98 0.63 -13.67
CA ALA A 265 13.89 -0.37 -13.66
C ALA A 265 14.04 -1.50 -12.61
N GLY A 266 14.94 -1.36 -11.64
CA GLY A 266 15.05 -2.31 -10.52
C GLY A 266 13.88 -2.18 -9.55
N GLN A 267 13.51 -3.27 -8.87
CA GLN A 267 12.48 -3.23 -7.82
C GLN A 267 12.71 -4.27 -6.73
N ILE A 268 12.37 -3.92 -5.50
CA ILE A 268 12.39 -4.86 -4.38
C ILE A 268 11.14 -5.74 -4.49
N ILE A 269 11.36 -7.05 -4.59
CA ILE A 269 10.29 -8.05 -4.70
C ILE A 269 9.73 -8.36 -3.31
N ALA A 270 10.61 -8.65 -2.35
CA ALA A 270 10.24 -9.04 -0.99
C ALA A 270 11.40 -8.88 -0.02
N ILE A 271 11.07 -8.88 1.27
CA ILE A 271 12.02 -9.02 2.38
C ILE A 271 11.52 -10.14 3.28
N THR A 272 12.41 -11.02 3.72
CA THR A 272 12.12 -11.97 4.80
C THR A 272 13.28 -12.05 5.76
N GLY A 273 13.02 -11.91 7.06
CA GLY A 273 14.07 -11.74 8.06
C GLY A 273 15.02 -10.61 7.65
N SER A 274 16.26 -10.96 7.34
CA SER A 274 17.33 -10.07 6.87
C SER A 274 17.63 -10.16 5.37
N VAL A 275 16.90 -10.99 4.61
CA VAL A 275 17.17 -11.23 3.18
C VAL A 275 16.23 -10.39 2.32
N VAL A 276 16.78 -9.70 1.32
CA VAL A 276 16.04 -8.90 0.32
C VAL A 276 16.15 -9.58 -1.05
N ALA A 277 15.02 -9.77 -1.72
CA ALA A 277 14.98 -10.15 -3.13
C ALA A 277 14.83 -8.89 -3.99
N LEU A 278 15.79 -8.65 -4.87
CA LEU A 278 15.84 -7.50 -5.77
C LEU A 278 15.75 -7.98 -7.22
N TYR A 279 14.73 -7.53 -7.94
CA TYR A 279 14.65 -7.68 -9.39
C TYR A 279 15.69 -6.79 -10.07
N ILE A 280 16.47 -7.41 -10.95
CA ILE A 280 17.44 -6.72 -11.81
C ILE A 280 17.07 -7.02 -13.26
N PRO A 281 16.69 -6.00 -14.05
CA PRO A 281 16.27 -6.18 -15.44
C PRO A 281 17.44 -6.64 -16.31
N ALA A 282 17.10 -7.23 -17.46
CA ALA A 282 18.06 -7.57 -18.50
C ALA A 282 18.80 -6.32 -19.00
N GLU A 283 20.12 -6.37 -19.01
CA GLU A 283 20.98 -5.29 -19.49
C GLU A 283 22.35 -5.82 -19.90
N ASN A 284 22.96 -5.22 -20.93
CA ASN A 284 24.32 -5.53 -21.38
C ASN A 284 24.57 -7.04 -21.67
N GLY A 285 23.52 -7.73 -22.16
CA GLY A 285 23.57 -9.16 -22.47
C GLY A 285 23.28 -10.09 -21.28
N ALA A 286 23.12 -9.56 -20.06
CA ALA A 286 22.64 -10.31 -18.91
C ALA A 286 21.10 -10.45 -18.96
N PRO A 287 20.54 -11.60 -18.59
CA PRO A 287 19.09 -11.80 -18.54
C PRO A 287 18.47 -11.14 -17.30
N ASP A 288 17.13 -11.05 -17.31
CA ASP A 288 16.33 -10.72 -16.14
C ASP A 288 16.66 -11.70 -15.01
N ARG A 289 16.85 -11.19 -13.80
CA ARG A 289 17.26 -12.01 -12.66
C ARG A 289 16.81 -11.42 -11.34
N VAL A 290 16.89 -12.24 -10.31
CA VAL A 290 16.67 -11.82 -8.93
C VAL A 290 17.97 -12.00 -8.16
N GLY A 291 18.49 -10.91 -7.60
CA GLY A 291 19.58 -10.94 -6.63
C GLY A 291 19.02 -11.05 -5.21
N LEU A 292 19.64 -11.90 -4.39
CA LEU A 292 19.38 -11.97 -2.94
C LEU A 292 20.49 -11.22 -2.21
N TYR A 293 20.11 -10.36 -1.27
CA TYR A 293 21.02 -9.52 -0.49
C TYR A 293 20.77 -9.72 1.00
N ASP A 294 21.82 -9.67 1.82
CA ASP A 294 21.71 -9.69 3.28
C ASP A 294 21.41 -8.31 3.89
N ASP A 295 21.43 -8.21 5.22
CA ASP A 295 21.14 -6.96 5.91
C ASP A 295 22.25 -5.91 5.84
N ALA A 296 23.47 -6.32 5.49
CA ALA A 296 24.55 -5.42 5.14
C ALA A 296 24.45 -4.92 3.68
N ALA A 297 23.37 -5.28 2.96
CA ALA A 297 23.17 -5.05 1.54
C ALA A 297 24.24 -5.73 0.67
N VAL A 298 24.84 -6.83 1.15
CA VAL A 298 25.80 -7.62 0.39
C VAL A 298 25.06 -8.70 -0.38
N LYS A 299 25.40 -8.86 -1.67
CA LYS A 299 24.80 -9.86 -2.54
C LYS A 299 25.21 -11.27 -2.07
N LEU A 300 24.22 -12.08 -1.71
CA LEU A 300 24.36 -13.47 -1.28
C LEU A 300 24.39 -14.42 -2.46
N SER A 301 23.44 -14.26 -3.37
CA SER A 301 23.25 -15.11 -4.54
C SER A 301 22.40 -14.41 -5.58
N GLU A 302 22.24 -15.03 -6.75
CA GLU A 302 21.27 -14.60 -7.75
C GLU A 302 20.75 -15.81 -8.54
N PHE A 303 19.61 -15.65 -9.18
CA PHE A 303 19.09 -16.62 -10.13
C PHE A 303 18.37 -15.94 -11.29
N THR A 304 18.43 -16.56 -12.46
CA THR A 304 17.85 -16.04 -13.70
C THR A 304 16.34 -16.29 -13.74
N LEU A 305 15.59 -15.29 -14.23
CA LEU A 305 14.16 -15.41 -14.49
C LEU A 305 13.91 -15.96 -15.90
N PRO A 306 12.73 -16.55 -16.16
CA PRO A 306 12.33 -16.92 -17.51
C PRO A 306 12.41 -15.74 -18.49
N ALA A 307 12.82 -16.03 -19.73
CA ALA A 307 12.92 -15.03 -20.78
C ALA A 307 11.55 -14.36 -21.05
N GLY A 308 11.58 -13.04 -21.30
CA GLY A 308 10.37 -12.25 -21.55
C GLY A 308 9.63 -11.84 -20.28
N SER A 309 10.24 -11.98 -19.10
CA SER A 309 9.72 -11.39 -17.87
C SER A 309 9.61 -9.87 -18.05
N SER A 310 8.45 -9.30 -17.70
CA SER A 310 8.23 -7.86 -17.75
C SER A 310 7.40 -7.46 -16.52
N PRO A 311 8.02 -7.50 -15.33
CA PRO A 311 7.29 -7.28 -14.10
C PRO A 311 6.65 -5.91 -14.06
N THR A 312 5.43 -5.83 -13.54
CA THR A 312 4.77 -4.55 -13.30
C THR A 312 5.57 -3.78 -12.23
N PRO A 313 5.99 -2.53 -12.48
CA PRO A 313 6.72 -1.75 -11.49
C PRO A 313 5.91 -1.59 -10.21
N ASN A 314 6.59 -1.69 -9.06
CA ASN A 314 5.99 -1.48 -7.73
C ASN A 314 4.95 -2.53 -7.30
N LEU A 315 4.96 -3.69 -7.94
CA LEU A 315 4.13 -4.81 -7.52
C LEU A 315 5.02 -5.84 -6.78
N PRO A 316 5.07 -5.82 -5.43
CA PRO A 316 5.85 -6.75 -4.65
C PRO A 316 5.25 -8.17 -4.67
N ALA A 317 5.97 -9.13 -4.12
CA ALA A 317 5.44 -10.47 -3.89
C ALA A 317 4.35 -10.46 -2.81
N THR A 318 3.38 -11.35 -2.97
CA THR A 318 2.26 -11.56 -2.04
C THR A 318 2.54 -12.79 -1.19
N LYS A 319 2.24 -12.73 0.11
CA LYS A 319 2.36 -13.88 1.00
C LYS A 319 1.28 -14.91 0.69
N ALA A 320 1.70 -16.13 0.39
CA ALA A 320 0.85 -17.26 0.05
C ALA A 320 1.21 -18.49 0.91
N GLY A 321 0.76 -18.51 2.17
CA GLY A 321 1.11 -19.57 3.11
C GLY A 321 2.61 -19.59 3.44
N SER A 322 3.29 -20.69 3.10
CA SER A 322 4.74 -20.88 3.26
C SER A 322 5.57 -20.37 2.06
N ALA A 323 4.91 -19.78 1.06
CA ALA A 323 5.56 -19.20 -0.10
C ALA A 323 5.24 -17.70 -0.21
N LEU A 324 6.06 -16.99 -0.99
CA LEU A 324 5.77 -15.67 -1.53
C LEU A 324 5.59 -15.83 -3.05
N THR A 325 4.51 -15.30 -3.61
CA THR A 325 4.22 -15.36 -5.05
C THR A 325 4.35 -13.98 -5.68
N TRP A 326 5.08 -13.88 -6.77
CA TRP A 326 5.34 -12.62 -7.45
C TRP A 326 4.97 -12.70 -8.92
N PHE A 327 4.13 -11.77 -9.38
CA PHE A 327 3.76 -11.63 -10.77
C PHE A 327 4.91 -11.04 -11.60
N THR A 328 5.46 -11.83 -12.52
CA THR A 328 6.59 -11.46 -13.37
C THR A 328 6.17 -10.73 -14.65
N GLY A 329 4.87 -10.42 -14.80
CA GLY A 329 4.28 -9.89 -16.03
C GLY A 329 3.80 -10.95 -17.02
N THR A 330 4.41 -12.15 -16.98
CA THR A 330 4.09 -13.27 -17.90
C THR A 330 3.75 -14.57 -17.17
N GLY A 331 3.82 -14.56 -15.84
CA GLY A 331 3.57 -15.70 -14.98
C GLY A 331 3.80 -15.33 -13.51
N VAL A 332 3.93 -16.35 -12.68
CA VAL A 332 4.27 -16.21 -11.26
C VAL A 332 5.57 -16.93 -10.94
N GLN A 333 6.45 -16.25 -10.24
CA GLN A 333 7.59 -16.84 -9.54
C GLN A 333 7.25 -17.01 -8.07
N ALA A 334 7.43 -18.22 -7.54
CA ALA A 334 7.30 -18.48 -6.11
C ALA A 334 8.66 -18.55 -5.42
N PHE A 335 8.68 -18.08 -4.18
CA PHE A 335 9.84 -18.03 -3.31
C PHE A 335 9.50 -18.67 -1.96
N ASP A 336 10.48 -19.31 -1.34
CA ASP A 336 10.34 -19.75 0.06
C ASP A 336 10.18 -18.53 0.96
N SER A 337 9.16 -18.54 1.83
CA SER A 337 8.84 -17.38 2.65
C SER A 337 9.90 -17.06 3.73
N ASN A 338 10.84 -17.96 4.01
CA ASN A 338 11.84 -17.82 5.07
C ASN A 338 13.21 -17.39 4.55
N ASN A 339 13.55 -17.70 3.30
CA ASN A 339 14.89 -17.41 2.76
C ASN A 339 14.90 -16.84 1.32
N LEU A 340 13.74 -16.68 0.68
CA LEU A 340 13.60 -16.18 -0.70
C LEU A 340 14.31 -17.02 -1.76
N SER A 341 14.63 -18.29 -1.47
CA SER A 341 15.06 -19.22 -2.51
C SER A 341 13.91 -19.48 -3.50
N PRO A 342 14.21 -19.58 -4.80
CA PRO A 342 13.18 -19.88 -5.79
C PRO A 342 12.63 -21.28 -5.58
N LEU A 343 11.30 -21.43 -5.64
CA LEU A 343 10.62 -22.71 -5.48
C LEU A 343 10.16 -23.27 -6.83
N TRP A 344 9.23 -22.58 -7.46
CA TRP A 344 8.58 -23.00 -8.70
C TRP A 344 8.09 -21.78 -9.49
N THR A 345 7.76 -22.00 -10.75
CA THR A 345 7.26 -20.96 -11.66
C THR A 345 5.99 -21.47 -12.35
N VAL A 346 4.97 -20.63 -12.50
CA VAL A 346 3.77 -20.92 -13.29
C VAL A 346 3.63 -19.88 -14.39
N PRO A 347 3.77 -20.24 -15.68
CA PRO A 347 3.58 -19.31 -16.79
C PRO A 347 2.09 -19.01 -17.04
N GLY A 348 1.80 -17.90 -17.72
CA GLY A 348 0.45 -17.55 -18.17
C GLY A 348 -0.51 -17.07 -17.08
N ALA A 349 -0.01 -16.86 -15.87
CA ALA A 349 -0.77 -16.17 -14.82
C ALA A 349 -0.88 -14.67 -15.12
N LEU A 350 -1.93 -14.02 -14.62
CA LEU A 350 -2.23 -12.60 -14.79
C LEU A 350 -1.97 -11.78 -13.51
N GLY A 351 -1.46 -12.41 -12.45
CA GLY A 351 -1.20 -11.77 -11.16
C GLY A 351 -0.67 -12.76 -10.11
N SER A 352 -0.33 -12.25 -8.93
CA SER A 352 0.34 -13.03 -7.86
C SER A 352 -0.56 -14.08 -7.20
N GLY A 353 -1.87 -13.96 -7.38
CA GLY A 353 -2.89 -14.85 -6.81
C GLY A 353 -3.13 -14.66 -5.32
N ALA A 354 -4.08 -15.44 -4.79
CA ALA A 354 -4.49 -15.41 -3.40
C ALA A 354 -4.73 -16.82 -2.85
N VAL A 355 -4.59 -17.00 -1.53
CA VAL A 355 -4.79 -18.31 -0.90
C VAL A 355 -6.23 -18.49 -0.45
N MET A 356 -6.84 -19.62 -0.81
CA MET A 356 -8.13 -20.06 -0.32
C MET A 356 -8.06 -21.55 0.04
N ALA A 357 -8.53 -21.93 1.23
CA ALA A 357 -8.57 -23.32 1.68
C ALA A 357 -7.24 -24.10 1.47
N GLY A 358 -6.11 -23.43 1.72
CA GLY A 358 -4.77 -24.03 1.57
C GLY A 358 -4.30 -24.24 0.12
N ARG A 359 -5.00 -23.68 -0.87
CA ARG A 359 -4.61 -23.69 -2.28
C ARG A 359 -4.36 -22.27 -2.78
N LEU A 360 -3.48 -22.16 -3.78
CA LEU A 360 -3.26 -20.90 -4.47
C LEU A 360 -4.25 -20.76 -5.62
N LEU A 361 -5.01 -19.68 -5.63
CA LEU A 361 -5.84 -19.27 -6.74
C LEU A 361 -5.04 -18.30 -7.60
N LEU A 362 -4.60 -18.75 -8.77
CA LEU A 362 -3.89 -17.91 -9.74
C LEU A 362 -4.84 -17.44 -10.84
N PRO A 363 -4.96 -16.12 -11.09
CA PRO A 363 -5.76 -15.64 -12.20
C PRO A 363 -5.05 -16.01 -13.51
N VAL A 364 -5.78 -16.62 -14.44
CA VAL A 364 -5.31 -17.00 -15.79
C VAL A 364 -6.34 -16.48 -16.82
N PRO A 365 -6.02 -16.37 -18.12
CA PRO A 365 -6.93 -15.78 -19.12
C PRO A 365 -8.38 -16.29 -19.05
N ASP A 366 -8.57 -17.62 -19.04
CA ASP A 366 -9.89 -18.25 -19.10
C ASP A 366 -10.53 -18.53 -17.71
N GLY A 367 -9.90 -18.09 -16.61
CA GLY A 367 -10.42 -18.33 -15.28
C GLY A 367 -9.42 -18.19 -14.14
N ILE A 368 -9.50 -19.12 -13.18
CA ILE A 368 -8.60 -19.22 -12.03
C ILE A 368 -8.02 -20.63 -12.00
N SER A 369 -6.69 -20.73 -12.08
CA SER A 369 -5.96 -21.98 -11.92
C SER A 369 -5.73 -22.23 -10.43
N VAL A 370 -6.22 -23.36 -9.92
CA VAL A 370 -6.00 -23.81 -8.54
C VAL A 370 -4.69 -24.58 -8.50
N VAL A 371 -3.73 -24.08 -7.73
CA VAL A 371 -2.36 -24.58 -7.70
C VAL A 371 -1.98 -25.02 -6.29
N ASP A 372 -1.22 -26.12 -6.21
CA ASP A 372 -0.59 -26.55 -4.97
C ASP A 372 0.53 -25.57 -4.57
N LEU A 373 0.40 -24.97 -3.39
CA LEU A 373 1.31 -23.93 -2.89
C LEU A 373 2.77 -24.37 -2.81
N SER A 374 3.02 -25.66 -2.55
CA SER A 374 4.37 -26.15 -2.31
C SER A 374 5.10 -26.53 -3.60
N THR A 375 4.35 -26.99 -4.61
CA THR A 375 4.92 -27.57 -5.84
C THR A 375 4.67 -26.74 -7.09
N GLY A 376 3.71 -25.81 -7.07
CA GLY A 376 3.30 -25.08 -8.27
C GLY A 376 2.47 -25.95 -9.24
N VAL A 377 2.11 -27.18 -8.86
CA VAL A 377 1.34 -28.10 -9.70
C VAL A 377 -0.12 -27.66 -9.74
N ARG A 378 -0.66 -27.53 -10.96
CA ARG A 378 -2.09 -27.28 -11.20
C ARG A 378 -2.92 -28.49 -10.78
N VAL A 379 -3.97 -28.23 -10.00
CA VAL A 379 -4.89 -29.25 -9.45
C VAL A 379 -6.26 -29.17 -10.11
N ALA A 380 -6.75 -27.96 -10.37
CA ALA A 380 -8.04 -27.71 -10.99
C ALA A 380 -8.04 -26.34 -11.69
N ASP A 381 -9.04 -26.10 -12.52
CA ASP A 381 -9.34 -24.80 -13.11
C ASP A 381 -10.80 -24.44 -12.81
N ILE A 382 -11.02 -23.18 -12.45
CA ILE A 382 -12.35 -22.62 -12.21
C ILE A 382 -12.60 -21.59 -13.32
N PRO A 383 -13.54 -21.84 -14.24
CA PRO A 383 -13.88 -20.87 -15.26
C PRO A 383 -14.37 -19.56 -14.65
N VAL A 384 -13.90 -18.42 -15.16
CA VAL A 384 -14.39 -17.09 -14.79
C VAL A 384 -14.49 -16.25 -16.04
N ASP A 385 -15.69 -15.78 -16.35
CA ASP A 385 -15.91 -14.83 -17.43
C ASP A 385 -15.47 -13.42 -16.99
N ARG A 386 -14.53 -12.83 -17.72
CA ARG A 386 -14.03 -11.47 -17.48
C ARG A 386 -14.41 -10.50 -18.59
N GLY A 387 -15.25 -10.92 -19.53
CA GLY A 387 -15.58 -10.16 -20.73
C GLY A 387 -14.31 -9.77 -21.50
N ASP A 388 -14.22 -8.49 -21.86
CA ASP A 388 -13.12 -7.96 -22.68
C ASP A 388 -11.90 -7.50 -21.87
N TYR A 389 -11.83 -7.76 -20.56
CA TYR A 389 -10.72 -7.32 -19.73
C TYR A 389 -9.45 -8.15 -20.00
N ALA A 390 -8.37 -7.49 -20.42
CA ALA A 390 -7.10 -8.12 -20.79
C ALA A 390 -5.87 -7.62 -19.99
N GLY A 391 -6.09 -7.05 -18.80
CA GLY A 391 -5.02 -6.51 -17.94
C GLY A 391 -4.57 -7.45 -16.81
N PRO A 392 -3.58 -7.04 -16.00
CA PRO A 392 -3.21 -7.74 -14.77
C PRO A 392 -4.39 -7.83 -13.79
N ILE A 393 -4.39 -8.87 -12.94
CA ILE A 393 -5.45 -9.14 -11.97
C ILE A 393 -4.82 -9.35 -10.61
N GLN A 394 -5.06 -8.43 -9.68
CA GLN A 394 -4.71 -8.64 -8.28
C GLN A 394 -5.87 -9.29 -7.56
N MET A 395 -5.58 -10.23 -6.66
CA MET A 395 -6.58 -11.03 -5.98
C MET A 395 -6.45 -10.93 -4.47
N SER A 396 -7.58 -10.86 -3.79
CA SER A 396 -7.71 -11.06 -2.34
C SER A 396 -8.82 -12.08 -2.09
N VAL A 397 -8.84 -12.71 -0.92
CA VAL A 397 -9.88 -13.65 -0.51
C VAL A 397 -10.44 -13.21 0.83
N ILE A 398 -11.77 -13.24 0.95
CA ILE A 398 -12.49 -12.98 2.20
C ILE A 398 -13.59 -14.03 2.38
N GLY A 399 -13.41 -14.90 3.38
CA GLY A 399 -14.23 -16.10 3.53
C GLY A 399 -14.16 -16.99 2.30
N ASP A 400 -15.30 -17.19 1.64
CA ASP A 400 -15.44 -17.90 0.37
C ASP A 400 -15.61 -17.00 -0.85
N VAL A 401 -15.50 -15.68 -0.68
CA VAL A 401 -15.52 -14.70 -1.77
C VAL A 401 -14.10 -14.42 -2.26
N VAL A 402 -13.92 -14.51 -3.57
CA VAL A 402 -12.70 -14.10 -4.27
C VAL A 402 -12.90 -12.67 -4.80
N VAL A 403 -11.98 -11.77 -4.47
CA VAL A 403 -12.03 -10.37 -4.89
C VAL A 403 -10.95 -10.13 -5.92
N GLU A 404 -11.32 -9.69 -7.12
CA GLU A 404 -10.40 -9.32 -8.19
C GLU A 404 -10.38 -7.79 -8.40
N GLN A 405 -9.20 -7.19 -8.42
CA GLN A 405 -8.99 -5.85 -8.96
C GLN A 405 -8.72 -5.97 -10.46
N ARG A 406 -9.61 -5.40 -11.28
CA ARG A 406 -9.53 -5.36 -12.74
C ARG A 406 -9.45 -3.90 -13.20
N GLY A 407 -8.25 -3.37 -13.34
CA GLY A 407 -8.03 -1.95 -13.63
C GLY A 407 -8.58 -1.08 -12.50
N SER A 408 -9.55 -0.22 -12.82
CA SER A 408 -10.22 0.65 -11.85
C SER A 408 -11.42 0.03 -11.15
N ASP A 409 -11.77 -1.23 -11.44
CA ASP A 409 -12.92 -1.91 -10.84
C ASP A 409 -12.49 -2.99 -9.86
N VAL A 410 -13.29 -3.16 -8.81
CA VAL A 410 -13.28 -4.34 -7.94
C VAL A 410 -14.46 -5.23 -8.31
N VAL A 411 -14.21 -6.53 -8.44
CA VAL A 411 -15.20 -7.57 -8.75
C VAL A 411 -15.15 -8.64 -7.66
N ALA A 412 -16.29 -8.96 -7.07
CA ALA A 412 -16.43 -10.08 -6.15
C ALA A 412 -17.00 -11.30 -6.87
N LEU A 413 -16.41 -12.46 -6.60
CA LEU A 413 -16.78 -13.75 -7.16
C LEU A 413 -17.11 -14.72 -6.03
N GLY A 414 -18.16 -15.54 -6.21
CA GLY A 414 -18.53 -16.58 -5.25
C GLY A 414 -19.53 -17.59 -5.80
#